data_AF-A0A375INA3-F1
#
_entry.id   AF-A0A375INA3-F1
#
_cell.length_a   1.000
_cell.length_b   1.000
_cell.length_c   1.000
_cell.angle_alpha   90.00
_cell.angle_beta   90.00
_cell.angle_gamma   90.00
#
_symmetry.space_group_name_H-M   'P 1'
#
loop_
_entity.id
_entity.type
_entity.pdbx_description
1 polymer ?
#
loop_
_entity_poly.entity_id
_entity_poly.type
_entity_poly.pdbx_seq_one_letter_code
_entity_poly.pdbx_strand_id
1 'polypeptide(L)' 'MRKRGHEGATEEELIAHARQALAPFKVPKRIVFVADLPRNTAGKLLKRQLREDYAQLFGTD' A
#
# COMPACT_ATOMS: atom_id res chain seq x y z
N MET A 1 9.27 1.22 16.75
CA MET A 1 10.57 1.05 16.07
C MET A 1 10.33 1.07 14.56
N ARG A 2 10.70 2.14 13.83
CA ARG A 2 10.67 2.10 12.35
C ARG A 2 11.83 1.19 11.90
N LYS A 3 11.52 0.09 11.20
CA LYS A 3 12.56 -0.68 10.51
C LYS A 3 13.11 0.17 9.36
N ARG A 4 14.41 0.04 9.04
CA ARG A 4 15.00 0.68 7.86
C ARG A 4 14.17 0.32 6.63
N GLY A 5 13.81 1.33 5.85
CA GLY A 5 13.16 1.13 4.55
C GLY A 5 14.13 0.42 3.61
N HIS A 6 13.60 -0.42 2.73
CA HIS A 6 14.35 -0.94 1.60
C HIS A 6 14.37 0.16 0.54
N GLU A 7 15.54 0.66 0.16
CA GLU A 7 15.66 1.57 -0.98
C GLU A 7 15.46 0.79 -2.28
N GLY A 8 14.59 1.29 -3.15
CA GLY A 8 14.52 0.87 -4.55
C GLY A 8 13.55 -0.26 -4.92
N ALA A 9 12.67 -0.73 -4.03
CA ALA A 9 11.66 -1.72 -4.42
C ALA A 9 10.61 -1.09 -5.35
N THR A 10 10.31 -1.77 -6.46
CA THR A 10 9.28 -1.39 -7.44
C THR A 10 7.91 -2.00 -7.10
N GLU A 11 6.84 -1.48 -7.71
CA GLU A 11 5.49 -2.05 -7.58
C GLU A 11 5.46 -3.49 -8.09
N GLU A 12 6.11 -3.75 -9.22
CA GLU A 12 6.18 -5.05 -9.89
C GLU A 12 6.89 -6.10 -9.02
N GLU A 13 8.02 -5.75 -8.40
CA GLU A 13 8.76 -6.65 -7.51
C GLU A 13 7.93 -7.04 -6.29
N LEU A 14 7.21 -6.08 -5.69
CA LEU A 14 6.37 -6.34 -4.53
C LEU A 14 5.15 -7.21 -4.89
N ILE A 15 4.54 -6.98 -6.06
CA ILE A 15 3.46 -7.83 -6.57
C ILE A 15 3.97 -9.24 -6.89
N ALA A 16 5.15 -9.35 -7.53
CA ALA A 16 5.78 -10.64 -7.84
C ALA A 16 6.09 -11.43 -6.57
N HIS A 17 6.63 -10.77 -5.54
CA HIS A 17 6.84 -11.36 -4.23
C HIS A 17 5.52 -11.85 -3.61
N ALA A 18 4.46 -11.02 -3.63
CA ALA A 18 3.15 -11.40 -3.10
C ALA A 18 2.56 -12.63 -3.81
N ARG A 19 2.73 -12.76 -5.12
CA ARG A 19 2.26 -13.93 -5.91
C ARG A 19 2.90 -15.25 -5.49
N GLN A 20 4.12 -15.22 -4.94
CA GLN A 20 4.80 -16.43 -4.46
C GLN A 20 4.20 -16.95 -3.14
N ALA A 21 3.59 -16.07 -2.34
CA ALA A 21 3.12 -16.39 -0.99
C ALA A 21 1.60 -16.35 -0.82
N LEU A 22 0.86 -15.73 -1.74
CA LEU A 22 -0.59 -15.51 -1.65
C LEU A 22 -1.34 -16.20 -2.78
N ALA A 23 -2.55 -16.67 -2.48
CA ALA A 23 -3.49 -17.10 -3.51
C ALA A 23 -3.80 -15.94 -4.48
N PRO A 24 -4.05 -16.20 -5.77
CA PRO A 24 -4.17 -15.15 -6.79
C PRO A 24 -5.15 -14.01 -6.45
N PHE A 25 -6.30 -14.33 -5.83
CA PHE A 25 -7.31 -13.33 -5.45
C PHE A 25 -6.91 -12.44 -4.26
N LYS A 26 -5.84 -12.78 -3.53
CA LYS A 26 -5.29 -12.00 -2.41
C LYS A 26 -4.12 -11.10 -2.82
N VAL A 27 -3.63 -11.25 -4.05
CA VAL A 27 -2.52 -10.43 -4.56
C VAL A 27 -3.01 -8.99 -4.71
N PRO A 28 -2.26 -7.99 -4.19
CA PRO A 28 -2.62 -6.58 -4.36
C PRO A 28 -2.74 -6.22 -5.84
N LYS A 29 -3.76 -5.46 -6.20
CA LYS A 29 -3.92 -4.93 -7.57
C LYS A 29 -2.94 -3.80 -7.86
N ARG A 30 -2.63 -2.99 -6.85
CA ARG A 30 -1.73 -1.83 -6.92
C ARG A 30 -0.93 -1.67 -5.64
N ILE A 31 0.27 -1.12 -5.75
CA ILE A 31 1.12 -0.66 -4.63
C ILE A 31 1.42 0.82 -4.82
N VAL A 32 1.07 1.63 -3.82
CA VAL A 32 1.33 3.07 -3.83
C VAL A 32 2.38 3.40 -2.78
N PHE A 33 3.50 3.96 -3.22
CA PHE A 33 4.54 4.48 -2.33
C PHE A 33 4.19 5.90 -1.90
N VAL A 34 4.26 6.15 -0.59
CA VAL A 34 4.00 7.47 0.00
C VAL A 34 5.13 7.84 0.95
N ALA A 35 5.42 9.13 1.05
CA ALA A 35 6.40 9.63 2.02
C ALA A 35 5.95 9.34 3.46
N ASP A 36 4.65 9.52 3.75
CA ASP A 36 4.07 9.23 5.05
C ASP A 36 2.63 8.72 4.96
N LEU A 37 2.23 7.99 6.01
CA LEU A 37 0.87 7.50 6.17
C LEU A 37 0.06 8.41 7.08
N PRO A 38 -1.21 8.73 6.76
CA PRO A 38 -2.04 9.60 7.58
C PRO A 38 -2.33 8.95 8.92
N ARG A 39 -2.04 9.66 10.01
CA ARG A 39 -2.20 9.17 11.38
C ARG A 39 -2.87 10.21 12.25
N ASN A 40 -3.61 9.77 13.27
CA ASN A 40 -4.10 10.67 14.31
C ASN A 40 -3.00 11.05 15.30
N THR A 41 -3.32 11.91 16.27
CA THR A 41 -2.40 12.36 17.33
C THR A 41 -1.85 11.24 18.20
N ALA A 42 -2.57 10.11 18.30
CA ALA A 42 -2.11 8.89 18.98
C ALA A 42 -1.31 7.94 18.05
N GLY A 43 -0.98 8.36 16.82
CA GLY A 43 -0.20 7.59 15.85
C GLY A 43 -0.96 6.47 15.12
N LYS A 44 -2.28 6.33 15.32
CA LYS A 44 -3.11 5.32 14.65
C LYS A 44 -3.36 5.70 13.19
N LEU A 45 -3.25 4.72 12.30
CA LEU A 45 -3.49 4.88 10.87
C LEU A 45 -4.95 5.28 10.59
N LEU A 46 -5.14 6.37 9.84
CA LEU A 46 -6.45 6.84 9.41
C LEU A 46 -6.88 6.16 8.11
N LYS A 47 -7.34 4.91 8.22
CA LYS A 47 -7.80 4.11 7.06
C LYS A 47 -8.94 4.78 6.27
N ARG A 48 -9.77 5.60 6.92
CA ARG A 48 -10.86 6.33 6.25
C ARG A 48 -10.30 7.35 5.25
N GLN A 49 -9.33 8.17 5.68
CA GLN A 49 -8.66 9.12 4.82
C GLN A 49 -7.99 8.42 3.64
N LEU A 50 -7.28 7.32 3.88
CA LEU A 50 -6.70 6.53 2.78
C LEU A 50 -7.73 6.06 1.75
N ARG A 51 -8.96 5.68 2.16
CA ARG A 51 -9.99 5.30 1.19
C ARG A 51 -10.52 6.50 0.39
N GLU A 52 -10.54 7.69 0.99
CA GLU A 52 -10.96 8.92 0.33
C GLU A 52 -9.87 9.39 -0.65
N ASP A 53 -8.61 9.45 -0.22
CA ASP A 53 -7.45 9.85 -1.03
C ASP A 53 -7.28 8.98 -2.28
N TYR A 54 -7.58 7.68 -2.17
CA TYR A 54 -7.43 6.70 -3.24
C TYR A 54 -8.77 6.18 -3.78
N ALA A 55 -9.86 6.91 -3.57
CA ALA A 55 -11.21 6.46 -3.99
C ALA A 55 -11.29 6.16 -5.50
N GLN A 56 -10.55 6.93 -6.30
CA GLN A 56 -10.52 6.80 -7.76
C GLN A 56 -9.40 5.88 -8.27
N LEU A 57 -8.61 5.26 -7.39
CA LEU A 57 -7.47 4.41 -7.80
C LEU A 57 -7.92 3.17 -8.60
N PHE A 58 -9.16 2.73 -8.39
CA PHE A 58 -9.76 1.59 -9.08
C PHE A 58 -11.08 1.94 -9.76
N GLY A 59 -11.33 3.23 -10.00
CA GLY A 59 -12.48 3.67 -10.76
C GLY A 59 -12.44 3.08 -12.18
N THR A 60 -13.62 2.68 -12.68
CA THR A 60 -13.84 2.28 -14.07
C THR A 60 -13.69 3.50 -14.97
N ASP A 61 -12.89 3.37 -16.03
CA ASP A 61 -13.13 4.15 -17.25
C ASP A 61 -14.58 3.93 -17.76
#